data_AF-A0A2V4VY87-F1
#
_entry.id   AF-A0A2V4VY87-F1
#
_cell.length_a   1.000
_cell.length_b   1.000
_cell.length_c   1.000
_cell.angle_alpha   90.00
_cell.angle_beta   90.00
_cell.angle_gamma   90.00
#
_symmetry.space_group_name_H-M   'P 1'
#
loop_
_entity.id
_entity.type
_entity.pdbx_description
1 polymer ?
#
loop_
_entity_poly.entity_id
_entity_poly.type
_entity_poly.pdbx_seq_one_letter_code
_entity_poly.pdbx_strand_id
1 'polypeptide(L)'
;MAFERKLPEWHATGVEPSETQKQTGFLPGMKPPAQWFNWFMNWMYLALKEFQEKAVEKSYVDSIAEELREEIGEADIPDASLIVKGKVQLSNKIDGESEELAVTEKALNDVRKTISKRNIWGSIE
;
A
#
# COMPACT_ATOMS: atom_id res chain seq x y z
N MET A 1 -2.98 -10.59 9.45
CA MET A 1 -2.14 -11.52 10.23
C MET A 1 -3.06 -12.23 11.21
N ALA A 2 -3.15 -13.56 11.18
CA ALA A 2 -4.02 -14.28 12.10
C ALA A 2 -3.20 -14.76 13.30
N PHE A 3 -3.68 -14.50 14.52
CA PHE A 3 -3.05 -15.03 15.73
C PHE A 3 -3.30 -16.54 15.80
N GLU A 4 -2.24 -17.35 15.79
CA GLU A 4 -2.35 -18.82 15.75
C GLU A 4 -2.71 -19.44 17.11
N ARG A 5 -2.43 -18.74 18.22
CA ARG A 5 -2.67 -19.23 19.58
C ARG A 5 -3.87 -18.52 20.21
N LYS A 6 -4.75 -19.32 20.82
CA LYS A 6 -5.86 -18.83 21.65
C LYS A 6 -5.29 -18.22 22.93
N LEU A 7 -5.82 -17.05 23.31
CA LEU A 7 -5.46 -16.41 24.56
C LEU A 7 -5.97 -17.24 25.75
N PRO A 8 -5.19 -17.35 26.83
CA PRO A 8 -5.69 -17.92 28.07
C PRO A 8 -6.80 -17.02 28.64
N GLU A 9 -7.99 -17.59 28.80
CA GLU A 9 -9.16 -16.88 29.31
C GLU A 9 -9.08 -16.76 30.83
N TRP A 10 -9.16 -15.52 31.34
CA TRP A 10 -9.14 -15.25 32.78
C TRP A 10 -10.23 -14.25 33.15
N HIS A 11 -11.32 -14.74 33.74
CA HIS A 11 -12.52 -13.94 34.02
C HIS A 11 -12.59 -13.36 35.45
N ALA A 12 -11.68 -13.77 36.34
CA ALA A 12 -11.69 -13.26 37.70
C ALA A 12 -11.14 -11.82 37.74
N THR A 13 -12.02 -10.82 37.88
CA THR A 13 -11.66 -9.39 37.85
C THR A 13 -10.67 -8.96 38.94
N GLY A 14 -10.68 -9.64 40.09
CA GLY A 14 -9.77 -9.35 41.19
C GLY A 14 -9.98 -7.99 41.84
N VAL A 15 -8.97 -7.54 42.59
CA VAL A 15 -8.91 -6.22 43.20
C VAL A 15 -7.57 -5.59 42.84
N GLU A 16 -7.62 -4.36 42.35
CA GLU A 16 -6.44 -3.59 42.00
C GLU A 16 -5.58 -3.28 43.24
N PRO A 17 -4.26 -3.53 43.21
CA PRO A 17 -3.35 -3.11 44.27
C PRO A 17 -3.33 -1.59 44.43
N SER A 18 -2.99 -1.08 45.61
CA SER A 18 -2.84 0.36 45.83
C SER A 18 -1.67 0.93 45.01
N GLU A 19 -1.69 2.24 44.76
CA GLU A 19 -0.63 2.89 43.96
C GLU A 19 0.76 2.71 44.56
N THR A 20 0.88 2.79 45.89
CA THR A 20 2.13 2.49 46.60
C THR A 20 2.60 1.06 46.33
N GLN A 21 1.69 0.08 46.33
CA GLN A 21 2.02 -1.33 46.08
C GLN A 21 2.41 -1.60 44.63
N LYS A 22 1.85 -0.85 43.67
CA LYS A 22 2.30 -0.91 42.27
C LYS A 22 3.72 -0.36 42.09
N GLN A 23 4.11 0.63 42.89
CA GLN A 23 5.45 1.24 42.84
C GLN A 23 6.49 0.40 43.58
N THR A 24 6.16 -0.14 44.76
CA THR A 24 7.09 -0.91 45.59
C THR A 24 7.12 -2.40 45.27
N GLY A 25 6.10 -2.91 44.57
CA GLY A 25 5.97 -4.32 44.20
C GLY A 25 5.71 -5.24 45.39
N PHE A 26 5.99 -6.53 45.20
CA PHE A 26 5.90 -7.52 46.28
C PHE A 26 7.14 -7.46 47.17
N LEU A 27 6.96 -7.07 48.43
CA LEU A 27 8.05 -7.07 49.40
C LEU A 27 8.28 -8.48 49.99
N PRO A 28 9.51 -8.82 50.40
CA PRO A 28 9.80 -10.08 51.09
C PRO A 28 8.92 -10.27 52.34
N GLY A 29 8.35 -11.46 52.49
CA GLY A 29 7.46 -11.80 53.61
C GLY A 29 6.02 -11.29 53.48
N MET A 30 5.71 -10.47 52.47
CA MET A 30 4.32 -10.15 52.15
C MET A 30 3.66 -11.33 51.45
N LYS A 31 2.45 -11.68 51.91
CA LYS A 31 1.57 -12.60 51.21
C LYS A 31 0.57 -11.78 50.38
N PRO A 32 0.84 -11.48 49.10
CA PRO A 32 -0.09 -10.73 48.27
C PRO A 32 -1.45 -11.47 48.20
N PRO A 33 -2.58 -10.77 48.38
CA PRO A 33 -3.90 -11.32 48.18
C PRO A 33 -4.03 -11.95 46.79
N ALA A 34 -4.67 -13.12 46.71
CA ALA A 34 -4.98 -13.77 45.42
C ALA A 34 -5.80 -12.85 44.49
N GLN A 35 -6.58 -11.92 45.06
CA GLN A 35 -7.34 -10.92 44.32
C GLN A 35 -6.45 -9.98 43.48
N TRP A 36 -5.21 -9.71 43.92
CA TRP A 36 -4.28 -8.90 43.13
C TRP A 36 -3.79 -9.64 41.88
N PHE A 37 -3.51 -10.95 42.01
CA PHE A 37 -3.15 -11.77 40.86
C PHE A 37 -4.32 -11.95 39.90
N ASN A 38 -5.53 -12.11 40.42
CA ASN A 38 -6.73 -12.17 39.60
C ASN A 38 -6.88 -10.88 38.76
N TRP A 39 -6.69 -9.72 39.38
CA TRP A 39 -6.74 -8.43 38.69
C TRP A 39 -5.68 -8.30 37.61
N PHE A 40 -4.43 -8.64 37.92
CA PHE A 40 -3.34 -8.57 36.95
C PHE A 40 -3.59 -9.50 35.75
N MET A 41 -3.98 -10.75 36.00
CA MET A 41 -4.22 -11.72 34.93
C MET A 41 -5.45 -11.37 34.09
N ASN A 42 -6.52 -10.87 34.71
CA ASN A 42 -7.70 -10.40 33.98
C ASN A 42 -7.39 -9.18 33.10
N TRP A 43 -6.62 -8.21 33.62
CA TRP A 43 -6.18 -7.06 32.86
C TRP A 43 -5.33 -7.47 31.64
N MET A 44 -4.36 -8.37 31.85
CA MET A 44 -3.53 -8.90 30.76
C MET A 44 -4.36 -9.62 29.70
N TYR A 45 -5.33 -10.45 30.10
CA TYR A 45 -6.25 -11.12 29.19
C TYR A 45 -7.06 -10.11 28.36
N LEU A 46 -7.69 -9.12 29.00
CA LEU A 46 -8.52 -8.12 28.32
C LEU A 46 -7.71 -7.25 27.36
N ALA A 47 -6.53 -6.77 27.78
CA ALA A 47 -5.66 -5.96 26.94
C ALA A 47 -5.19 -6.72 25.69
N LEU A 48 -4.80 -8.00 25.85
CA LEU A 48 -4.40 -8.84 24.73
C LEU A 48 -5.59 -9.18 23.83
N LYS A 49 -6.76 -9.44 24.39
CA LYS A 49 -7.99 -9.68 23.62
C LYS A 49 -8.35 -8.46 22.77
N GLU A 50 -8.36 -7.27 23.36
CA GLU A 50 -8.62 -6.02 22.66
C GLU A 50 -7.59 -5.79 21.53
N PHE A 51 -6.31 -6.06 21.79
CA PHE A 51 -5.27 -5.95 20.76
C PHE A 51 -5.50 -6.94 19.60
N GLN A 52 -5.85 -8.20 19.91
CA GLN A 52 -6.15 -9.19 18.88
C GLN A 52 -7.39 -8.80 18.05
N GLU A 53 -8.45 -8.31 18.69
CA GLU A 53 -9.68 -7.87 18.02
C GLU A 53 -9.44 -6.65 17.13
N LYS A 54 -8.70 -5.64 17.61
CA LYS A 54 -8.38 -4.42 16.84
C LYS A 54 -7.37 -4.67 15.72
N ALA A 55 -6.38 -5.55 15.92
CA ALA A 55 -5.43 -5.90 14.85
C ALA A 55 -6.09 -6.67 13.69
N VAL A 56 -7.25 -7.28 13.94
CA VAL A 56 -8.09 -7.94 12.91
C VAL A 56 -8.99 -6.92 12.19
N GLU A 57 -9.18 -5.72 12.73
CA GLU A 57 -9.90 -4.61 12.08
C GLU A 57 -9.06 -3.99 10.94
N LYS A 58 -8.74 -4.80 9.94
CA LYS A 58 -8.12 -4.44 8.66
C LYS A 58 -9.08 -3.64 7.76
N SER A 59 -10.34 -3.49 8.17
CA SER A 59 -11.41 -2.83 7.42
C SER A 59 -11.07 -1.39 7.04
N TYR A 60 -10.36 -0.65 7.90
CA TYR A 60 -9.98 0.74 7.62
C TYR A 60 -8.94 0.88 6.50
N VAL A 61 -7.93 0.00 6.49
CA VAL A 61 -6.92 -0.01 5.43
C VAL A 61 -7.50 -0.55 4.13
N ASP A 62 -8.39 -1.55 4.22
CA ASP A 62 -9.08 -2.10 3.05
C ASP A 62 -10.08 -1.08 2.45
N SER A 63 -10.80 -0.29 3.27
CA SER A 63 -11.69 0.76 2.76
C SER A 63 -10.93 1.88 2.06
N ILE A 64 -9.79 2.32 2.62
CA ILE A 64 -8.93 3.32 1.97
C ILE A 64 -8.33 2.77 0.68
N ALA A 65 -7.95 1.49 0.65
CA ALA A 65 -7.43 0.85 -0.56
C ALA A 65 -8.50 0.73 -1.66
N GLU A 66 -9.75 0.49 -1.31
CA GLU A 66 -10.88 0.45 -2.25
C GLU A 66 -11.20 1.85 -2.79
N GLU A 67 -11.30 2.87 -1.92
CA GLU A 67 -11.57 4.27 -2.28
C GLU A 67 -10.47 4.82 -3.21
N LEU A 68 -9.20 4.57 -2.88
CA LEU A 68 -8.07 4.98 -3.71
C LEU A 68 -8.05 4.23 -5.06
N ARG A 69 -8.52 2.97 -5.10
CA ARG A 69 -8.64 2.21 -6.36
C ARG A 69 -9.74 2.76 -7.25
N GLU A 70 -10.85 3.21 -6.70
CA GLU A 70 -11.92 3.86 -7.46
C GLU A 70 -11.44 5.21 -8.02
N GLU A 71 -10.75 6.03 -7.21
CA GLU A 71 -10.24 7.34 -7.64
C GLU A 71 -9.17 7.23 -8.74
N ILE A 72 -8.28 6.22 -8.67
CA ILE A 72 -7.25 6.00 -9.70
C ILE A 72 -7.80 5.22 -10.90
N GLY A 73 -8.75 4.31 -10.67
CA GLY A 73 -9.37 3.48 -11.71
C GLY A 73 -10.26 4.27 -12.67
N GLU A 74 -10.85 5.38 -12.22
CA GLU A 74 -11.67 6.27 -13.05
C GLU A 74 -10.90 7.39 -13.77
N ALA A 75 -9.56 7.46 -13.66
CA ALA A 75 -8.78 8.22 -14.62
C ALA A 75 -8.74 7.48 -15.97
N ASP A 76 -9.92 7.30 -16.58
CA ASP A 76 -10.06 6.82 -17.95
C ASP A 76 -9.51 7.91 -18.87
N ILE A 77 -8.21 7.85 -19.11
CA ILE A 77 -7.54 8.73 -20.06
C ILE A 77 -7.93 8.20 -21.45
N PRO A 78 -8.74 8.95 -22.23
CA PRO A 78 -9.15 8.51 -23.55
C PRO A 78 -7.96 8.44 -24.49
N ASP A 79 -8.12 7.80 -25.65
CA ASP A 79 -7.11 7.87 -26.71
C ASP A 79 -7.04 9.29 -27.27
N ALA A 80 -5.83 9.74 -27.63
CA ALA A 80 -5.67 11.08 -28.17
C ALA A 80 -6.22 11.18 -29.60
N SER A 81 -6.74 12.34 -29.95
CA SER A 81 -7.12 12.72 -31.30
C SER A 81 -6.61 14.13 -31.60
N LEU A 82 -6.86 14.63 -32.82
CA LEU A 82 -6.52 16.01 -33.20
C LEU A 82 -7.24 17.07 -32.37
N ILE A 83 -8.30 16.71 -31.65
CA ILE A 83 -9.14 17.64 -30.86
C ILE A 83 -9.27 17.24 -29.38
N VAL A 84 -8.95 15.99 -29.01
CA VAL A 84 -9.04 15.47 -27.63
C VAL A 84 -7.66 15.02 -27.18
N LYS A 85 -7.20 15.51 -26.03
CA LYS A 85 -5.95 15.05 -25.41
C LYS A 85 -6.16 13.63 -24.86
N GLY A 86 -5.15 12.78 -24.98
CA GLY A 86 -5.25 11.39 -24.56
C GLY A 86 -3.92 10.63 -24.61
N LYS A 87 -3.98 9.32 -24.45
CA LYS A 87 -2.84 8.40 -24.61
C LYS A 87 -2.66 8.00 -26.09
N VAL A 88 -1.41 7.77 -26.52
CA VAL A 88 -1.06 7.36 -27.89
C VAL A 88 0.07 6.34 -27.85
N GLN A 89 0.05 5.34 -28.73
CA GLN A 89 1.15 4.40 -28.89
C GLN A 89 2.29 4.98 -29.75
N LEU A 90 3.53 4.71 -29.38
CA LEU A 90 4.72 5.19 -30.10
C LEU A 90 5.20 4.16 -31.14
N SER A 91 5.58 4.62 -32.32
CA SER A 91 6.10 3.78 -33.42
C SER A 91 7.49 4.21 -33.90
N ASN A 92 8.34 3.22 -34.13
CA ASN A 92 9.68 3.39 -34.71
C ASN A 92 9.73 3.12 -36.24
N LYS A 93 8.59 2.87 -36.89
CA LYS A 93 8.53 2.68 -38.36
C LYS A 93 8.85 3.99 -39.08
N ILE A 94 9.54 3.91 -40.22
CA ILE A 94 9.95 5.08 -41.03
C ILE A 94 9.15 5.24 -42.34
N ASP A 95 8.30 4.26 -42.64
CA ASP A 95 7.48 4.09 -43.84
C ASP A 95 6.00 3.84 -43.49
N GLY A 96 5.59 4.18 -42.26
CA GLY A 96 4.21 3.98 -41.81
C GLY A 96 3.27 5.09 -42.26
N GLU A 97 2.03 4.72 -42.59
CA GLU A 97 0.94 5.65 -42.95
C GLU A 97 -0.16 5.75 -41.87
N SER A 98 0.10 5.21 -40.66
CA SER A 98 -0.91 5.21 -39.58
C SER A 98 -1.08 6.59 -38.96
N GLU A 99 -2.33 7.02 -38.81
CA GLU A 99 -2.71 8.27 -38.12
C GLU A 99 -2.93 8.08 -36.60
N GLU A 100 -2.95 6.83 -36.13
CA GLU A 100 -3.22 6.50 -34.72
C GLU A 100 -1.94 6.38 -33.86
N LEU A 101 -0.78 6.31 -34.50
CA LEU A 101 0.51 6.09 -33.83
C LEU A 101 1.37 7.36 -33.89
N ALA A 102 2.00 7.72 -32.78
CA ALA A 102 2.94 8.83 -32.75
C ALA A 102 4.34 8.39 -33.17
N VAL A 103 5.00 9.21 -33.99
CA VAL A 103 6.38 8.97 -34.42
C VAL A 103 7.38 9.21 -33.28
N THR A 104 8.41 8.37 -33.16
CA THR A 104 9.53 8.61 -32.23
C THR A 104 10.61 9.50 -32.83
N GLU A 105 11.41 10.15 -31.98
CA GLU A 105 12.59 10.93 -32.42
C GLU A 105 13.59 10.08 -33.22
N LYS A 106 13.72 8.79 -32.87
CA LYS A 106 14.55 7.84 -33.61
C LYS A 106 14.08 7.69 -35.05
N ALA A 107 12.79 7.40 -35.25
CA ALA A 107 12.23 7.23 -36.60
C ALA A 107 12.44 8.49 -37.45
N LEU A 108 12.22 9.68 -36.87
CA LEU A 108 12.47 10.96 -37.55
C LEU A 108 13.94 11.15 -37.96
N ASN A 109 14.87 10.80 -37.07
CA ASN A 109 16.30 10.93 -37.35
C ASN A 109 16.78 9.95 -38.44
N ASP A 110 16.24 8.73 -38.46
CA ASP A 110 16.61 7.73 -39.47
C ASP A 110 16.12 8.14 -40.87
N VAL A 111 14.92 8.72 -40.98
CA VAL A 111 14.43 9.33 -42.23
C VAL A 111 15.37 10.47 -42.67
N ARG A 112 15.72 11.39 -41.76
CA ARG A 112 16.62 12.51 -42.06
C ARG A 112 17.98 12.03 -42.59
N LYS A 113 18.58 11.01 -41.97
CA LYS A 113 19.86 10.43 -42.41
C LYS A 113 19.75 9.80 -43.80
N THR A 114 18.63 9.12 -44.07
CA THR A 114 18.39 8.45 -45.35
C THR A 114 18.27 9.47 -46.49
N ILE A 115 17.54 10.56 -46.27
CA ILE A 115 17.44 11.69 -47.21
C ILE A 115 18.81 12.34 -47.43
N SER A 116 19.54 12.63 -46.35
CA SER A 116 20.88 13.23 -46.44
C SER A 116 21.81 12.38 -47.29
N LYS A 117 21.87 11.05 -47.07
CA LYS A 117 22.65 10.15 -47.92
C LYS A 117 22.22 10.26 -49.39
N ARG A 118 20.92 10.21 -49.67
CA ARG A 118 20.40 10.25 -51.05
C ARG A 118 20.80 11.54 -51.79
N ASN A 119 20.74 12.69 -51.13
CA ASN A 119 21.14 13.97 -51.72
C ASN A 119 22.64 14.07 -52.04
N ILE A 120 23.50 13.38 -51.26
CA ILE A 120 24.94 13.36 -51.49
C ILE A 120 25.28 12.50 -52.72
N TRP A 121 24.56 11.39 -52.92
CA TRP A 121 24.78 10.47 -54.04
C TRP A 121 24.06 10.90 -55.33
N GLY A 122 22.93 11.62 -55.25
CA GLY A 122 22.17 12.11 -56.40
C GLY A 122 22.73 13.36 -57.07
N SER A 123 23.86 13.90 -56.58
CA SER A 123 24.54 15.08 -57.15
C SER A 123 25.77 14.71 -58.00
N ILE A 124 25.96 13.42 -58.31
CA ILE A 124 27.09 12.86 -59.08
C ILE A 124 26.61 12.33 -60.46
N GLU A 125 25.35 12.55 -60.82
CA GLU A 125 24.80 12.33 -62.18
C GLU A 125 24.37 13.67 -62.79
#